data_AF-A0A6B3IIP7-F1
#
_entry.id   AF-A0A6B3IIP7-F1
#
_cell.length_a   1.000
_cell.length_b   1.000
_cell.length_c   1.000
_cell.angle_alpha   90.00
_cell.angle_beta   90.00
_cell.angle_gamma   90.00
#
_symmetry.space_group_name_H-M   'P 1'
#
loop_
_entity.id
_entity.type
_entity.pdbx_description
1 polymer ?
#
loop_
_entity_poly.entity_id
_entity_poly.type
_entity_poly.pdbx_seq_one_letter_code
_entity_poly.pdbx_strand_id
1 'polypeptide(L)' 'TGARGCCTIEDSRDARRAADVIGIPFYVWDLAERFREDVVEDFVAEYEAGRTPNPCLRCNEKIKFAALLDKALALGF' A
#
# COMPACT_ATOMS: atom_id res chain seq x y z
N THR A 1 4.94 14.36 -16.82
CA THR A 1 3.55 14.34 -16.33
C THR A 1 3.51 13.40 -15.15
N GLY A 2 3.35 13.93 -13.92
CA GLY A 2 3.46 13.15 -12.69
C GLY A 2 2.47 11.98 -12.67
N ALA A 3 2.94 10.82 -12.23
CA ALA A 3 2.14 9.61 -12.18
C ALA A 3 0.95 9.82 -11.21
N ARG A 4 -0.29 9.67 -11.71
CA ARG A 4 -1.52 9.76 -10.91
C ARG A 4 -1.81 8.41 -10.24
N GLY A 5 -0.90 7.95 -9.38
CA GLY A 5 -1.04 6.69 -8.64
C GLY A 5 -0.65 6.87 -7.18
N CYS A 6 -1.30 6.14 -6.27
CA CYS A 6 -0.84 6.00 -4.89
C CYS A 6 0.33 5.00 -4.94
N CYS A 7 1.54 5.42 -4.51
CA CYS A 7 2.82 4.68 -4.63
C CYS A 7 3.69 5.07 -5.84
N THR A 8 3.94 6.37 -6.03
CA THR A 8 4.94 6.83 -7.00
C THR A 8 6.36 6.79 -6.45
N ILE A 9 7.35 6.87 -7.37
CA ILE A 9 8.74 7.09 -7.01
C ILE A 9 8.89 8.45 -6.31
N GLU A 10 8.12 9.45 -6.73
CA GLU A 10 8.10 10.77 -6.09
C GLU A 10 7.65 10.67 -4.63
N ASP A 11 6.53 10.00 -4.33
CA ASP A 11 6.04 9.83 -2.94
C ASP A 11 7.06 9.11 -2.05
N SER A 12 7.74 8.10 -2.60
CA SER A 12 8.79 7.37 -1.88
C SER A 12 10.00 8.26 -1.56
N ARG A 13 10.35 9.17 -2.46
CA ARG A 13 11.42 10.16 -2.22
C ARG A 13 10.99 11.18 -1.18
N ASP A 14 9.73 11.59 -1.18
CA ASP A 14 9.19 12.55 -0.21
C ASP A 14 9.20 11.95 1.20
N ALA A 15 8.76 10.69 1.34
CA ALA A 15 8.82 9.96 2.60
C ALA A 15 10.27 9.76 3.11
N ARG A 16 11.22 9.44 2.22
CA ARG A 16 12.65 9.37 2.57
C ARG A 16 13.16 10.72 3.10
N ARG A 17 12.89 11.81 2.39
CA ARG A 17 13.33 13.15 2.84
C ARG A 17 12.76 13.50 4.20
N ALA A 18 11.49 13.20 4.45
CA ALA A 18 10.87 13.43 5.75
C ALA A 18 11.55 12.60 6.86
N ALA A 19 11.83 11.32 6.60
CA ALA A 19 12.52 10.43 7.54
C ALA A 19 13.96 10.90 7.86
N ASP A 20 14.69 11.37 6.84
CA ASP A 20 16.05 11.91 6.99
C ASP A 20 16.04 13.17 7.89
N VAL A 21 15.04 14.05 7.75
CA VAL A 21 14.88 15.27 8.57
C VAL A 21 14.68 14.95 10.05
N ILE A 22 13.91 13.91 10.38
CA ILE A 22 13.60 13.51 11.76
C ILE A 22 14.55 12.43 12.31
N GLY A 23 15.49 11.94 11.49
CA GLY A 23 16.52 10.98 11.89
C GLY A 23 16.01 9.57 12.15
N ILE A 24 14.96 9.10 11.44
CA ILE A 24 14.44 7.73 11.58
C ILE A 24 14.80 6.86 10.36
N PRO A 25 14.97 5.53 10.53
CA PRO A 25 15.13 4.61 9.41
C PRO A 25 13.91 4.63 8.47
N PHE A 26 14.16 4.52 7.15
CA PHE A 26 13.13 4.46 6.13
C PHE A 26 13.28 3.20 5.28
N TYR A 27 12.19 2.43 5.19
CA TYR A 27 12.10 1.17 4.45
C TYR A 27 11.07 1.30 3.32
N VAL A 28 11.33 0.60 2.21
CA VAL A 28 10.41 0.49 1.08
C VAL A 28 10.21 -0.99 0.78
N TRP A 29 8.96 -1.40 0.65
CA TRP A 29 8.58 -2.75 0.23
C TRP A 29 7.70 -2.68 -0.98
N ASP A 30 7.97 -3.56 -1.95
CA ASP A 30 7.06 -3.80 -3.06
C ASP A 30 5.95 -4.76 -2.60
N LEU A 31 4.72 -4.26 -2.61
CA LEU A 31 3.50 -5.02 -2.30
C LEU A 31 2.53 -5.01 -3.48
N ALA A 32 3.00 -4.69 -4.70
CA ALA A 32 2.15 -4.53 -5.88
C ALA A 32 1.38 -5.81 -6.22
N GLU A 33 2.03 -6.98 -6.10
CA GLU A 33 1.40 -8.28 -6.35
C GLU A 33 0.24 -8.53 -5.38
N ARG A 34 0.52 -8.43 -4.07
CA ARG A 34 -0.49 -8.61 -3.03
C ARG A 34 -1.61 -7.58 -3.13
N PHE A 35 -1.30 -6.33 -3.48
CA PHE A 35 -2.32 -5.30 -3.72
C PHE A 35 -3.21 -5.65 -4.91
N ARG A 36 -2.64 -6.18 -6.00
CA ARG A 36 -3.42 -6.62 -7.16
C ARG A 36 -4.40 -7.73 -6.77
N GLU A 37 -3.89 -8.79 -6.15
CA GLU A 37 -4.68 -9.96 -5.76
C GLU A 37 -5.74 -9.62 -4.69
N ASP A 38 -5.34 -8.96 -3.61
CA ASP A 38 -6.20 -8.78 -2.43
C ASP A 38 -7.14 -7.57 -2.52
N VAL A 39 -6.90 -6.62 -3.45
CA VAL A 39 -7.65 -5.36 -3.53
C VAL A 39 -8.20 -5.12 -4.93
N VAL A 40 -7.36 -5.20 -5.97
CA VAL A 40 -7.78 -4.84 -7.33
C VAL A 40 -8.70 -5.91 -7.92
N GLU A 41 -8.35 -7.19 -7.78
CA GLU A 41 -9.17 -8.30 -8.30
C GLU A 41 -10.52 -8.39 -7.58
N ASP A 42 -10.57 -8.23 -6.25
CA ASP A 42 -11.82 -8.10 -5.47
C ASP A 42 -12.67 -6.93 -5.98
N PHE A 43 -12.06 -5.74 -6.13
CA PHE A 43 -12.75 -4.55 -6.62
C PHE A 43 -13.36 -4.73 -8.02
N VAL A 44 -12.64 -5.37 -8.95
CA VAL A 44 -13.15 -5.65 -10.30
C VAL A 44 -14.30 -6.65 -10.23
N ALA A 45 -14.14 -7.76 -9.51
CA ALA A 45 -15.17 -8.80 -9.41
C ALA A 45 -16.47 -8.28 -8.77
N GLU A 46 -16.37 -7.42 -7.76
CA GLU A 46 -17.53 -6.79 -7.12
C GLU A 46 -18.30 -5.89 -8.09
N TYR A 47 -17.59 -5.15 -8.95
CA TYR A 47 -18.22 -4.36 -10.01
C TYR A 47 -18.87 -5.22 -11.09
N GLU A 48 -18.21 -6.31 -11.52
CA GLU A 48 -18.78 -7.27 -12.46
C GLU A 48 -20.08 -7.89 -11.94
N ALA A 49 -20.19 -8.04 -10.61
CA ALA A 49 -21.38 -8.51 -9.93
C ALA A 49 -22.42 -7.40 -9.65
N GLY A 50 -22.25 -6.21 -10.22
CA GLY A 50 -23.20 -5.10 -10.12
C GLY A 50 -23.22 -4.37 -8.77
N ARG A 51 -22.19 -4.54 -7.94
CA ARG A 51 -22.05 -3.85 -6.65
C ARG A 51 -21.17 -2.60 -6.79
N THR A 52 -21.12 -1.78 -5.74
CA THR A 52 -20.25 -0.61 -5.65
C THR A 52 -19.26 -0.81 -4.50
N PRO A 53 -18.12 -1.49 -4.76
CA PRO A 53 -17.15 -1.82 -3.73
C PRO A 53 -16.35 -0.60 -3.25
N ASN A 54 -15.83 -0.69 -2.01
CA ASN A 54 -14.88 0.28 -1.46
C ASN A 54 -13.48 -0.37 -1.34
N PRO A 55 -12.56 -0.11 -2.29
CA PRO A 55 -11.24 -0.73 -2.31
C PRO A 55 -10.34 -0.19 -1.19
N CYS A 56 -10.63 1.00 -0.66
CA CYS A 56 -9.86 1.57 0.45
C CYS A 56 -10.05 0.76 1.73
N LEU A 57 -11.24 0.20 1.95
CA LEU A 57 -11.49 -0.67 3.10
C LEU A 57 -10.69 -1.97 3.01
N ARG A 58 -10.64 -2.59 1.83
CA ARG A 58 -9.82 -3.79 1.56
C ARG A 58 -8.33 -3.50 1.65
N CYS A 59 -7.87 -2.39 1.10
CA CYS A 59 -6.47 -1.96 1.21
C CYS A 59 -6.05 -1.75 2.67
N ASN A 60 -6.90 -1.12 3.49
CA ASN A 60 -6.62 -0.99 4.91
C ASN A 60 -6.47 -2.36 5.57
N GLU A 61 -7.46 -3.25 5.40
CA GLU A 61 -7.47 -4.60 5.98
C GLU A 61 -6.25 -5.43 5.56
N LYS A 62 -5.99 -5.53 4.25
CA LYS A 62 -5.03 -6.49 3.68
C LYS A 62 -3.61 -5.95 3.55
N ILE A 63 -3.46 -4.66 3.26
CA ILE A 63 -2.15 -4.06 2.99
C ILE A 63 -1.66 -3.27 4.19
N LYS A 64 -2.42 -2.25 4.63
CA LYS A 64 -1.93 -1.33 5.67
C LYS A 64 -1.89 -1.95 7.06
N PHE A 65 -2.76 -2.91 7.36
CA PHE A 65 -2.76 -3.61 8.63
C PHE A 65 -2.10 -4.99 8.52
N ALA A 66 -2.59 -5.90 7.68
CA ALA A 66 -2.02 -7.25 7.63
C ALA A 66 -0.59 -7.28 7.08
N ALA A 67 -0.38 -6.87 5.82
CA ALA A 67 0.96 -6.94 5.21
C ALA A 67 2.01 -6.08 5.92
N LEU A 68 1.64 -4.87 6.38
CA LEU A 68 2.56 -4.02 7.15
C LEU A 68 2.91 -4.66 8.51
N LEU A 69 1.94 -5.25 9.21
CA LEU A 69 2.20 -5.94 10.47
C LEU A 69 3.15 -7.13 10.26
N ASP A 70 2.96 -7.92 9.20
CA ASP A 70 3.86 -9.02 8.86
C ASP A 70 5.32 -8.51 8.71
N LYS A 71 5.51 -7.36 8.03
CA LYS A 71 6.83 -6.73 7.88
C LYS A 71 7.38 -6.18 9.20
N ALA A 72 6.54 -5.56 10.01
CA ALA A 72 6.94 -5.00 11.30
C ALA A 72 7.43 -6.11 12.25
N LEU A 73 6.65 -7.19 12.37
CA LEU A 73 7.02 -8.34 13.20
C LEU A 73 8.31 -9.01 12.70
N ALA A 74 8.50 -9.12 11.39
CA ALA A 74 9.74 -9.66 10.80
C ALA A 74 10.98 -8.79 11.08
N LEU A 75 10.79 -7.49 11.34
CA LEU A 75 11.85 -6.58 11.78
C LEU A 75 12.04 -6.54 13.31
N GLY A 76 11.21 -7.26 14.06
CA GLY A 76 11.28 -7.33 15.53
C GLY A 76 10.60 -6.17 16.26
N PHE A 77 9.62 -5.51 15.62
CA PHE A 77 8.73 -4.55 16.29
C PHE A 77 7.65 -5.25 17.14
#